data_AF-A0A2M7J6X2-F1
#
_entry.id   AF-A0A2M7J6X2-F1
#
_cell.length_a   1.000
_cell.length_b   1.000
_cell.length_c   1.000
_cell.angle_alpha   90.00
_cell.angle_beta   90.00
_cell.angle_gamma   90.00
#
_symmetry.space_group_name_H-M   'P 1'
#
loop_
_entity.id
_entity.type
_entity.pdbx_description
1 polymer ?
#
loop_
_entity_poly.entity_id
_entity_poly.type
_entity_poly.pdbx_seq_one_letter_code
_entity_poly.pdbx_strand_id
1 'polypeptide(L)'
;LPLLIFKRGDRHLAALGASPQAFFAFSVAEAGFLIVTATIFIEGLNFFHFFRFLAPFCLYLYVSRGKEDGFTQTAIRLTGLIALLALAQQITRYNPFDATIPYVTFGNPMYLGAWLAAILPFSADILLGRRGDNRRRFAPVGGLSAPGGGLLFYEAFFAFSAGLAALLLTRSQSAYMGFAAAMVYLLFKRRPRARIAVILTPAVILSAFLYFSFFKSGDIALSDSFKARVNYYRTSLEMVKDNPLTGLGAGNYRGNYAPFRLKADLPYHMSPQWAHCDILHFVCELGIFRALILLLFLISIMMKKIPPVSAPYKAGVTALVFTSFSAFPFQRISTIYLFFIFAGFIMREEAAGEGEHIPVKKAAAVMIGISAFIYALLFGYAQINWKAGEKFLERGQPREAAAAFENAAPLIPSDYRIWLDIGRAKYRAGDIGGSLSAYRRCLSLYYDRDICYNLAIAFKAGGNKVMAEKFMKDFERLKAQ
;
A
#
# COMPACT_ATOMS: atom_id res chain seq x y z
N LEU A 1 16.37 2.33 -22.39
CA LEU A 1 17.07 3.05 -21.30
C LEU A 1 18.21 4.00 -21.73
N PRO A 2 18.82 4.00 -22.95
CA PRO A 2 20.04 4.78 -23.20
C PRO A 2 19.82 6.19 -23.80
N LEU A 3 18.82 6.95 -23.32
CA LEU A 3 18.64 8.37 -23.70
C LEU A 3 18.13 9.19 -22.49
N LEU A 4 18.86 9.13 -21.37
CA LEU A 4 18.64 10.00 -20.21
C LEU A 4 19.66 11.15 -20.27
N ILE A 5 19.21 12.34 -20.69
CA ILE A 5 20.02 13.57 -20.65
C ILE A 5 19.71 14.29 -19.33
N PHE A 6 20.76 14.52 -18.53
CA PHE A 6 20.70 15.19 -17.24
C PHE A 6 20.66 16.71 -17.41
N LYS A 7 19.76 17.40 -16.69
CA LYS A 7 19.64 18.86 -16.75
C LYS A 7 20.70 19.53 -15.86
N ARG A 8 21.62 20.31 -16.45
CA ARG A 8 22.50 21.24 -15.74
C ARG A 8 21.94 22.66 -15.92
N GLY A 9 21.24 23.18 -14.90
CA GLY A 9 20.92 24.61 -14.75
C GLY A 9 19.95 25.22 -15.77
N ASP A 10 18.73 25.53 -15.33
CA ASP A 10 17.64 26.13 -16.13
C ASP A 10 17.87 27.57 -16.65
N ARG A 11 19.09 28.14 -16.52
CA ARG A 11 19.38 29.51 -16.98
C ARG A 11 20.01 29.61 -18.37
N HIS A 12 20.54 28.52 -18.94
CA HIS A 12 21.29 28.61 -20.20
C HIS A 12 20.48 28.35 -21.48
N LEU A 13 19.39 27.56 -21.43
CA LEU A 13 18.59 27.25 -22.63
C LEU A 13 17.71 28.42 -23.08
N ALA A 14 17.29 29.29 -22.16
CA ALA A 14 16.59 30.54 -22.50
C ALA A 14 17.49 31.54 -23.27
N ALA A 15 18.81 31.45 -23.12
CA ALA A 15 19.76 32.32 -23.80
C ALA A 15 20.10 31.87 -25.23
N LEU A 16 19.72 30.65 -25.65
CA LEU A 16 20.16 30.05 -26.92
C LEU A 16 19.07 29.97 -28.00
N GLY A 17 17.86 30.50 -27.76
CA GLY A 17 16.82 30.60 -28.80
C GLY A 17 16.36 29.27 -29.41
N ALA A 18 16.77 28.12 -28.87
CA ALA A 18 16.40 26.81 -29.37
C ALA A 18 14.97 26.47 -28.95
N SER A 19 14.12 26.12 -29.91
CA SER A 19 12.83 25.50 -29.61
C SER A 19 13.10 24.19 -28.85
N PRO A 20 12.54 24.00 -27.65
CA PRO A 20 12.80 22.78 -26.90
C PRO A 20 12.06 21.65 -27.60
N GLN A 21 12.79 20.88 -28.44
CA GLN A 21 12.36 19.53 -28.78
C GLN A 21 12.08 18.81 -27.45
N ALA A 22 10.88 18.24 -27.34
CA ALA A 22 10.31 17.69 -26.12
C ALA A 22 11.06 16.43 -25.64
N PHE A 23 12.29 16.61 -25.18
CA PHE A 23 12.99 15.60 -24.40
C PHE A 23 12.51 15.73 -22.95
N PHE A 24 12.00 14.63 -22.39
CA PHE A 24 11.68 14.54 -20.96
C PHE A 24 12.97 14.65 -20.16
N ALA A 25 13.41 15.88 -19.87
CA ALA A 25 14.53 16.12 -18.96
C ALA A 25 14.06 15.78 -17.54
N PHE A 26 14.69 14.79 -16.92
CA PHE A 26 14.48 14.44 -15.51
C PHE A 26 15.55 15.13 -14.65
N SER A 27 15.18 15.58 -13.47
CA SER A 27 16.16 15.94 -12.44
C SER A 27 16.95 14.69 -12.01
N VAL A 28 18.11 14.87 -11.39
CA VAL A 28 18.93 13.75 -10.88
C VAL A 28 18.12 12.86 -9.92
N ALA A 29 17.27 13.46 -9.08
CA ALA A 29 16.40 12.73 -8.16
C ALA A 29 15.28 11.96 -8.89
N GLU A 30 14.68 12.57 -9.92
CA GLU A 30 13.64 11.94 -10.73
C GLU A 30 14.20 10.77 -11.55
N ALA A 31 15.41 10.93 -12.12
CA ALA A 31 16.12 9.87 -12.82
C ALA A 31 16.51 8.73 -11.88
N GLY A 32 17.03 9.06 -10.68
CA GLY A 32 17.34 8.07 -9.65
C GLY A 32 16.13 7.23 -9.25
N PHE A 33 14.96 7.85 -9.04
CA PHE A 33 13.73 7.13 -8.73
C PHE A 33 13.29 6.19 -9.87
N LEU A 34 13.36 6.64 -11.12
CA LEU A 34 13.02 5.81 -12.29
C LEU A 34 13.95 4.61 -12.40
N ILE A 35 15.25 4.80 -12.18
CA ILE A 35 16.24 3.73 -12.18
C ILE A 35 15.90 2.73 -11.08
N VAL A 36 15.70 3.16 -9.84
CA VAL A 36 15.33 2.27 -8.72
C VAL A 36 14.04 1.50 -9.01
N THR A 37 13.02 2.19 -9.53
CA THR A 37 11.73 1.58 -9.88
C THR A 37 11.89 0.55 -11.00
N ALA A 38 12.71 0.84 -12.01
CA ALA A 38 13.05 -0.10 -13.08
C ALA A 38 13.89 -1.28 -12.59
N THR A 39 14.80 -1.09 -11.63
CA THR A 39 15.58 -2.18 -11.03
C THR A 39 14.68 -3.14 -10.26
N ILE A 40 13.72 -2.63 -9.47
CA ILE A 40 12.70 -3.44 -8.78
C ILE A 40 11.89 -4.27 -9.79
N PHE A 41 11.59 -3.71 -10.97
CA PHE A 41 10.93 -4.44 -12.05
C PHE A 41 11.81 -5.56 -12.61
N ILE A 42 13.08 -5.29 -12.87
CA ILE A 42 14.03 -6.24 -13.47
C ILE A 42 14.29 -7.41 -12.51
N GLU A 43 14.49 -7.17 -11.22
CA GLU A 43 14.79 -8.23 -10.24
C GLU A 43 13.63 -9.20 -10.03
N GLY A 44 12.38 -8.73 -10.19
CA GLY A 44 11.20 -9.57 -10.01
C GLY A 44 10.51 -10.02 -11.30
N LEU A 45 10.91 -9.49 -12.46
CA LEU A 45 10.17 -9.51 -13.74
C LEU A 45 8.67 -9.22 -13.59
N ASN A 46 8.29 -8.49 -12.53
CA ASN A 46 6.91 -8.35 -12.13
C ASN A 46 6.44 -6.94 -12.45
N PHE A 47 5.85 -6.81 -13.64
CA PHE A 47 5.29 -5.58 -14.20
C PHE A 47 4.32 -4.87 -13.25
N PHE A 48 3.67 -5.63 -12.37
CA PHE A 48 2.73 -5.09 -11.41
C PHE A 48 3.41 -4.42 -10.21
N HIS A 49 4.60 -4.86 -9.81
CA HIS A 49 5.40 -4.14 -8.83
C HIS A 49 5.88 -2.80 -9.40
N PHE A 50 6.33 -2.77 -10.65
CA PHE A 50 6.73 -1.54 -11.34
C PHE A 50 5.64 -0.47 -11.29
N PHE A 51 4.40 -0.83 -11.60
CA PHE A 51 3.29 0.12 -11.60
C PHE A 51 2.92 0.68 -10.24
N ARG A 52 3.07 -0.11 -9.16
CA ARG A 52 2.79 0.36 -7.79
C ARG A 52 3.63 1.59 -7.41
N PHE A 53 4.78 1.77 -8.06
CA PHE A 53 5.68 2.91 -7.87
C PHE A 53 5.59 3.92 -9.02
N LEU A 54 5.48 3.47 -10.27
CA LEU A 54 5.48 4.36 -11.44
C LEU A 54 4.26 5.28 -11.46
N ALA A 55 3.05 4.77 -11.20
CA ALA A 55 1.84 5.58 -11.32
C ALA A 55 1.79 6.73 -10.29
N PRO A 56 2.05 6.50 -8.98
CA PRO A 56 2.20 7.60 -8.01
C PRO A 56 3.36 8.54 -8.33
N PHE A 57 4.46 8.02 -8.91
CA PHE A 57 5.59 8.85 -9.29
C PHE A 57 5.30 9.78 -10.47
N CYS A 58 4.64 9.29 -11.52
CA CYS A 58 4.19 10.14 -12.63
C CYS A 58 3.27 11.27 -12.14
N LEU A 59 2.39 10.95 -11.19
CA LEU A 59 1.55 11.94 -10.52
C LEU A 59 2.40 12.95 -9.73
N TYR A 60 3.34 12.48 -8.90
CA TYR A 60 4.29 13.32 -8.16
C TYR A 60 5.10 14.26 -9.06
N LEU A 61 5.68 13.76 -10.16
CA LEU A 61 6.45 14.56 -11.12
C LEU A 61 5.67 15.77 -11.60
N TYR A 62 4.39 15.57 -11.88
CA TYR A 62 3.55 16.62 -12.42
C TYR A 62 3.22 17.69 -11.37
N VAL A 63 2.95 17.27 -10.12
CA VAL A 63 2.79 18.18 -8.97
C VAL A 63 4.08 18.98 -8.72
N SER A 64 5.23 18.30 -8.67
CA SER A 64 6.51 18.90 -8.35
C SER A 64 6.97 19.97 -9.37
N ARG A 65 6.41 19.92 -10.59
CA ARG A 65 6.68 20.88 -11.67
C ARG A 65 5.66 22.02 -11.74
N GLY A 66 4.82 22.18 -10.71
CA GLY A 66 3.88 23.30 -10.59
C GLY A 66 2.70 23.27 -11.57
N LYS A 67 2.48 22.13 -12.24
CA LYS A 67 1.39 21.98 -13.21
C LYS A 67 0.21 21.31 -12.53
N GLU A 68 -0.66 22.04 -11.84
CA GLU A 68 -1.81 21.40 -11.17
C GLU A 68 -2.88 20.93 -12.16
N ASP A 69 -3.09 21.70 -13.22
CA ASP A 69 -4.13 21.45 -14.23
C ASP A 69 -3.97 20.11 -14.96
N GLY A 70 -2.75 19.69 -15.21
CA GLY A 70 -2.50 18.37 -15.81
C GLY A 70 -2.32 17.24 -14.80
N PHE A 71 -2.37 17.49 -13.48
CA PHE A 71 -2.46 16.40 -12.50
C PHE A 71 -3.76 15.63 -12.72
N THR A 72 -4.89 16.35 -12.78
CA THR A 72 -6.22 15.76 -13.03
C THR A 72 -6.27 15.01 -14.36
N GLN A 73 -5.73 15.59 -15.43
CA GLN A 73 -5.68 14.94 -16.74
C GLN A 73 -4.82 13.67 -16.71
N THR A 74 -3.67 13.73 -16.05
CA THR A 74 -2.77 12.58 -15.90
C THR A 74 -3.42 11.49 -15.04
N ALA A 75 -4.08 11.85 -13.95
CA ALA A 75 -4.83 10.93 -13.10
C ALA A 75 -5.93 10.21 -13.89
N ILE A 76 -6.70 10.93 -14.71
CA ILE A 76 -7.74 10.35 -15.58
C ILE A 76 -7.14 9.36 -16.58
N ARG A 77 -6.07 9.77 -17.30
CA ARG A 77 -5.42 8.95 -18.31
C ARG A 77 -4.76 7.70 -17.71
N LEU A 78 -4.05 7.85 -16.58
CA LEU A 78 -3.49 6.73 -15.84
C LEU A 78 -4.58 5.77 -15.36
N THR A 79 -5.71 6.29 -14.89
CA THR A 79 -6.86 5.48 -14.50
C THR A 79 -7.38 4.66 -15.67
N GLY A 80 -7.55 5.28 -16.86
CA GLY A 80 -7.96 4.58 -18.07
C GLY A 80 -7.00 3.48 -18.49
N LEU A 81 -5.69 3.76 -18.49
CA LEU A 81 -4.65 2.77 -18.81
C LEU A 81 -4.64 1.61 -17.80
N ILE A 82 -4.67 1.92 -16.51
CA ILE A 82 -4.67 0.93 -15.43
C ILE A 82 -5.92 0.05 -15.52
N ALA A 83 -7.09 0.65 -15.76
CA ALA A 83 -8.33 -0.08 -15.94
C ALA A 83 -8.28 -1.01 -17.15
N LEU A 84 -7.73 -0.57 -18.28
CA LEU A 84 -7.53 -1.43 -19.45
C LEU A 84 -6.64 -2.63 -19.16
N LEU A 85 -5.51 -2.42 -18.51
CA LEU A 85 -4.59 -3.50 -18.12
C LEU A 85 -5.25 -4.49 -17.15
N ALA A 86 -6.05 -3.96 -16.23
CA ALA A 86 -6.82 -4.74 -15.26
C ALA A 86 -7.88 -5.60 -15.97
N LEU A 87 -8.63 -5.03 -16.91
CA LEU A 87 -9.60 -5.76 -17.73
C LEU A 87 -8.93 -6.79 -18.63
N ALA A 88 -7.80 -6.46 -19.24
CA ALA A 88 -7.01 -7.40 -20.04
C ALA A 88 -6.52 -8.58 -19.20
N GLN A 89 -6.03 -8.34 -17.97
CA GLN A 89 -5.66 -9.40 -17.03
C GLN A 89 -6.84 -10.35 -16.75
N GLN A 90 -8.06 -9.80 -16.59
CA GLN A 90 -9.24 -10.62 -16.39
C GLN A 90 -9.53 -11.52 -17.58
N ILE A 91 -9.48 -10.94 -18.77
CA ILE A 91 -9.80 -11.63 -20.02
C ILE A 91 -8.81 -12.76 -20.28
N THR A 92 -7.51 -12.51 -20.06
CA THR A 92 -6.46 -13.51 -20.24
C THR A 92 -6.40 -14.54 -19.11
N ARG A 93 -7.18 -14.36 -18.04
CA ARG A 93 -7.12 -15.15 -16.79
C ARG A 93 -5.72 -15.24 -16.20
N TYR A 94 -4.86 -14.25 -16.49
CA TYR A 94 -3.48 -14.26 -16.04
C TYR A 94 -3.39 -14.10 -14.52
N ASN A 95 -2.78 -15.07 -13.87
CA ASN A 95 -2.67 -15.16 -12.42
C ASN A 95 -1.19 -15.22 -11.99
N PRO A 96 -0.58 -14.08 -11.64
CA PRO A 96 0.84 -14.03 -11.30
C PRO A 96 1.20 -14.68 -9.96
N PHE A 97 0.24 -15.22 -9.20
CA PHE A 97 0.44 -15.65 -7.80
C PHE A 97 -0.23 -17.00 -7.47
N ASP A 98 -0.60 -17.81 -8.47
CA ASP A 98 -1.26 -19.12 -8.29
C ASP A 98 -2.49 -19.09 -7.34
N ALA A 99 -3.21 -17.97 -7.28
CA ALA A 99 -4.42 -17.86 -6.48
C ALA A 99 -5.55 -18.75 -7.04
N THR A 100 -6.37 -19.36 -6.18
CA THR A 100 -7.47 -20.26 -6.59
C THR A 100 -8.55 -19.59 -7.45
N ILE A 101 -8.63 -18.25 -7.45
CA ILE A 101 -9.56 -17.49 -8.30
C ILE A 101 -8.75 -16.38 -9.00
N PRO A 102 -8.79 -16.25 -10.34
CA PRO A 102 -8.16 -15.16 -11.05
C PRO A 102 -8.92 -13.88 -10.71
N TYR A 103 -8.32 -13.04 -9.87
CA TYR A 103 -8.85 -11.72 -9.58
C TYR A 103 -8.07 -10.67 -10.40
N VAL A 104 -8.78 -9.68 -10.94
CA VAL A 104 -8.24 -8.44 -11.53
C VAL A 104 -7.53 -7.59 -10.49
N THR A 105 -6.25 -7.83 -10.23
CA THR A 105 -5.71 -7.41 -8.92
C THR A 105 -4.26 -7.04 -8.86
N PHE A 106 -3.47 -7.23 -9.93
CA PHE A 106 -2.04 -6.97 -9.84
C PHE A 106 -1.41 -7.64 -8.58
N GLY A 107 -1.96 -8.80 -8.19
CA GLY A 107 -1.56 -9.61 -7.03
C GLY A 107 -2.35 -9.46 -5.74
N ASN A 108 -3.11 -8.37 -5.53
CA ASN A 108 -3.98 -8.28 -4.37
C ASN A 108 -5.21 -7.38 -4.63
N PRO A 109 -6.44 -7.89 -4.49
CA PRO A 109 -7.66 -7.15 -4.81
C PRO A 109 -7.85 -5.88 -4.01
N MET A 110 -7.36 -5.87 -2.79
CA MET A 110 -7.48 -4.71 -1.91
C MET A 110 -6.61 -3.54 -2.39
N TYR A 111 -5.51 -3.80 -3.12
CA TYR A 111 -4.56 -2.74 -3.50
C TYR A 111 -5.09 -1.96 -4.68
N LEU A 112 -5.41 -2.66 -5.78
CA LEU A 112 -5.98 -2.04 -6.96
C LEU A 112 -7.35 -1.44 -6.65
N GLY A 113 -8.16 -2.13 -5.82
CA GLY A 113 -9.46 -1.64 -5.39
C GLY A 113 -9.35 -0.31 -4.64
N ALA A 114 -8.50 -0.22 -3.62
CA ALA A 114 -8.30 1.01 -2.86
C ALA A 114 -7.75 2.16 -3.73
N TRP A 115 -6.82 1.86 -4.65
CA TRP A 115 -6.27 2.83 -5.58
C TRP A 115 -7.34 3.37 -6.54
N LEU A 116 -8.13 2.48 -7.17
CA LEU A 116 -9.24 2.85 -8.06
C LEU A 116 -10.31 3.65 -7.30
N ALA A 117 -10.69 3.23 -6.10
CA ALA A 117 -11.64 3.94 -5.26
C ALA A 117 -11.20 5.38 -4.96
N ALA A 118 -9.90 5.61 -4.78
CA ALA A 118 -9.33 6.92 -4.47
C ALA A 118 -9.16 7.83 -5.71
N ILE A 119 -8.94 7.28 -6.90
CA ILE A 119 -8.64 8.05 -8.12
C ILE A 119 -9.86 8.26 -9.04
N LEU A 120 -10.82 7.32 -9.07
CA LEU A 120 -12.05 7.45 -9.85
C LEU A 120 -12.86 8.74 -9.57
N PRO A 121 -12.84 9.33 -8.35
CA PRO A 121 -13.46 10.62 -8.11
C PRO A 121 -12.99 11.75 -9.05
N PHE A 122 -11.77 11.70 -9.60
CA PHE A 122 -11.29 12.71 -10.55
C PHE A 122 -12.05 12.65 -11.87
N SER A 123 -12.25 11.45 -12.43
CA SER A 123 -13.07 11.26 -13.63
C SER A 123 -14.54 11.60 -13.36
N ALA A 124 -15.07 11.19 -12.20
CA ALA A 124 -16.44 11.50 -11.79
C ALA A 124 -16.67 13.01 -11.66
N ASP A 125 -15.69 13.76 -11.17
CA ASP A 125 -15.79 15.21 -10.99
C ASP A 125 -15.98 15.95 -12.32
N ILE A 126 -15.24 15.56 -13.36
CA ILE A 126 -15.36 16.10 -14.72
C ILE A 126 -16.76 15.81 -15.31
N LEU A 127 -17.28 14.60 -15.09
CA LEU A 127 -18.60 14.16 -15.57
C LEU A 127 -19.75 14.84 -14.83
N LEU A 128 -19.58 15.12 -13.53
CA LEU A 128 -20.60 15.75 -12.67
C LEU A 128 -20.62 17.28 -12.76
N GLY A 129 -19.53 17.89 -13.23
CA GLY A 129 -19.34 19.33 -13.37
C GLY A 129 -20.50 20.04 -14.09
N ARG A 130 -20.76 21.30 -13.71
CA ARG A 130 -21.85 22.10 -14.32
C ARG A 130 -21.51 22.49 -15.76
N ARG A 131 -22.49 22.45 -16.66
CA ARG A 131 -22.44 23.08 -18.01
C ARG A 131 -22.13 24.58 -17.82
N GLY A 132 -20.86 24.96 -17.89
CA GLY A 132 -20.37 26.32 -17.66
C GLY A 132 -18.98 26.37 -17.01
N ASP A 133 -18.68 25.44 -16.10
CA ASP A 133 -17.39 25.40 -15.37
C ASP A 133 -16.27 24.82 -16.27
N ASN A 134 -16.62 23.90 -17.18
CA ASN A 134 -15.67 23.26 -18.11
C ASN A 134 -15.23 24.16 -19.29
N ARG A 135 -16.01 25.20 -19.67
CA ARG A 135 -15.67 26.06 -20.83
C ARG A 135 -14.54 27.05 -20.53
N ARG A 136 -14.30 27.40 -19.26
CA ARG A 136 -13.25 28.36 -18.86
C ARG A 136 -11.99 27.72 -18.28
N ARG A 137 -12.05 26.47 -17.78
CA ARG A 137 -10.92 25.85 -17.06
C ARG A 137 -9.95 25.06 -17.92
N PHE A 138 -10.37 24.51 -19.06
CA PHE A 138 -9.51 23.67 -19.90
C PHE A 138 -9.83 23.91 -21.38
N ALA A 139 -9.52 25.10 -21.88
CA ALA A 139 -9.48 25.31 -23.33
C ALA A 139 -8.31 24.50 -23.90
N PRO A 140 -8.49 23.74 -25.00
CA PRO A 140 -7.39 23.05 -25.64
C PRO A 140 -6.36 24.08 -26.14
N VAL A 141 -5.09 23.82 -25.91
CA VAL A 141 -4.02 24.44 -26.70
C VAL A 141 -4.15 23.84 -28.10
N GLY A 142 -4.70 24.62 -29.04
CA GLY A 142 -5.03 24.17 -30.39
C GLY A 142 -6.53 24.10 -30.60
N GLY A 143 -7.08 25.13 -31.24
CA GLY A 143 -8.52 25.29 -31.45
C GLY A 143 -9.12 24.18 -32.30
N LEU A 144 -10.12 23.50 -31.74
CA LEU A 144 -11.22 22.83 -32.44
C LEU A 144 -12.35 22.70 -31.41
N SER A 145 -13.29 23.64 -31.47
CA SER A 145 -14.47 23.71 -30.60
C SER A 145 -15.57 22.80 -31.13
N ALA A 146 -15.65 21.57 -30.63
CA ALA A 146 -16.78 20.67 -30.86
C ALA A 146 -17.95 20.95 -29.88
N PRO A 147 -19.22 20.87 -30.33
CA PRO A 147 -20.37 21.07 -29.47
C PRO A 147 -20.64 19.78 -28.67
N GLY A 148 -20.19 19.76 -27.41
CA GLY A 148 -20.49 18.71 -26.44
C GLY A 148 -19.25 18.02 -25.89
N GLY A 149 -18.71 18.54 -24.78
CA GLY A 149 -17.58 17.95 -24.04
C GLY A 149 -16.24 17.97 -24.80
N GLY A 150 -15.24 18.70 -24.34
CA GLY A 150 -13.88 18.60 -24.93
C GLY A 150 -13.30 17.18 -24.79
N LEU A 151 -12.18 16.89 -25.46
CA LEU A 151 -11.47 15.59 -25.42
C LEU A 151 -11.36 14.98 -24.01
N LEU A 152 -11.08 15.81 -23.00
CA LEU A 152 -10.98 15.41 -21.59
C LEU A 152 -12.27 14.79 -21.02
N PHE A 153 -13.45 15.20 -21.50
CA PHE A 153 -14.72 14.61 -21.09
C PHE A 153 -14.84 13.16 -21.55
N TYR A 154 -14.44 12.86 -22.78
CA TYR A 154 -14.43 11.50 -23.31
C TYR A 154 -13.37 10.62 -22.63
N GLU A 155 -12.18 11.18 -22.38
CA GLU A 155 -11.14 10.51 -21.56
C GLU A 155 -11.67 10.18 -20.16
N ALA A 156 -12.36 11.13 -19.50
CA ALA A 156 -12.97 10.92 -18.19
C ALA A 156 -14.10 9.89 -18.22
N PHE A 157 -14.97 9.92 -19.23
CA PHE A 157 -16.04 8.94 -19.39
C PHE A 157 -15.49 7.52 -19.55
N PHE A 158 -14.49 7.36 -20.42
CA PHE A 158 -13.80 6.10 -20.63
C PHE A 158 -13.12 5.62 -19.35
N ALA A 159 -12.30 6.46 -18.73
CA ALA A 159 -11.57 6.13 -17.51
C ALA A 159 -12.51 5.77 -16.34
N PHE A 160 -13.62 6.48 -16.20
CA PHE A 160 -14.63 6.18 -15.18
C PHE A 160 -15.32 4.84 -15.44
N SER A 161 -15.77 4.60 -16.68
CA SER A 161 -16.50 3.37 -17.02
C SER A 161 -15.61 2.13 -16.94
N ALA A 162 -14.43 2.17 -17.57
CA ALA A 162 -13.47 1.08 -17.50
C ALA A 162 -12.95 0.88 -16.06
N GLY A 163 -12.67 1.96 -15.35
CA GLY A 163 -12.17 1.89 -13.97
C GLY A 163 -13.21 1.41 -12.97
N LEU A 164 -14.50 1.73 -13.16
CA LEU A 164 -15.60 1.18 -12.36
C LEU A 164 -15.75 -0.32 -12.62
N ALA A 165 -15.68 -0.77 -13.88
CA ALA A 165 -15.68 -2.19 -14.21
C ALA A 165 -14.49 -2.91 -13.56
N ALA A 166 -13.28 -2.36 -13.68
CA ALA A 166 -12.09 -2.89 -13.02
C ALA A 166 -12.24 -2.94 -11.49
N LEU A 167 -12.80 -1.89 -10.87
CA LEU A 167 -13.08 -1.84 -9.44
C LEU A 167 -14.02 -2.98 -9.04
N LEU A 168 -15.16 -3.15 -9.72
CA LEU A 168 -16.12 -4.24 -9.45
C LEU A 168 -15.54 -5.65 -9.67
N LEU A 169 -14.54 -5.77 -10.56
CA LEU A 169 -13.84 -7.03 -10.78
C LEU A 169 -12.78 -7.32 -9.71
N THR A 170 -12.39 -6.34 -8.90
CA THR A 170 -11.51 -6.59 -7.74
C THR A 170 -12.20 -7.43 -6.67
N ARG A 171 -13.54 -7.44 -6.59
CA ARG A 171 -14.29 -8.12 -5.52
C ARG A 171 -13.92 -7.65 -4.11
N SER A 172 -13.33 -6.45 -3.99
CA SER A 172 -12.91 -5.88 -2.71
C SER A 172 -14.05 -5.09 -2.06
N GLN A 173 -14.73 -5.72 -1.09
CA GLN A 173 -15.81 -5.08 -0.32
C GLN A 173 -15.38 -3.76 0.34
N SER A 174 -14.14 -3.70 0.84
CA SER A 174 -13.58 -2.50 1.47
C SER A 174 -13.35 -1.36 0.46
N ALA A 175 -12.95 -1.70 -0.77
CA ALA A 175 -12.82 -0.72 -1.84
C ALA A 175 -14.18 -0.17 -2.31
N TYR A 176 -15.22 -1.02 -2.35
CA TYR A 176 -16.58 -0.59 -2.68
C TYR A 176 -17.12 0.40 -1.66
N MET A 177 -16.92 0.12 -0.38
CA MET A 177 -17.32 1.03 0.70
C MET A 177 -16.60 2.37 0.59
N GLY A 178 -15.28 2.35 0.35
CA GLY A 178 -14.50 3.57 0.12
C GLY A 178 -14.99 4.38 -1.08
N PHE A 179 -15.16 3.74 -2.23
CA PHE A 179 -15.64 4.40 -3.45
C PHE A 179 -17.06 4.98 -3.26
N ALA A 180 -17.96 4.24 -2.63
CA ALA A 180 -19.31 4.72 -2.33
C ALA A 180 -19.28 5.98 -1.46
N ALA A 181 -18.49 5.98 -0.38
CA ALA A 181 -18.34 7.15 0.49
C ALA A 181 -17.77 8.37 -0.28
N ALA A 182 -16.78 8.15 -1.15
CA ALA A 182 -16.21 9.20 -1.99
C ALA A 182 -17.23 9.77 -2.99
N MET A 183 -18.02 8.92 -3.63
CA MET A 183 -19.07 9.36 -4.57
C MET A 183 -20.18 10.12 -3.86
N VAL A 184 -20.61 9.67 -2.69
CA VAL A 184 -21.56 10.39 -1.84
C VAL A 184 -21.01 11.78 -1.54
N TYR A 185 -19.79 11.88 -1.01
CA TYR A 185 -19.14 13.16 -0.74
C TYR A 185 -19.12 14.08 -1.98
N LEU A 186 -18.70 13.56 -3.13
CA LEU A 186 -18.57 14.33 -4.37
C LEU A 186 -19.92 14.83 -4.89
N LEU A 187 -20.95 13.98 -4.86
CA LEU A 187 -22.30 14.33 -5.27
C LEU A 187 -22.91 15.40 -4.35
N PHE A 188 -22.71 15.29 -3.03
CA PHE A 188 -23.12 16.33 -2.07
C PHE A 188 -22.49 17.68 -2.38
N LYS A 189 -21.21 17.70 -2.79
CA LYS A 189 -20.47 18.93 -3.11
C LYS A 189 -20.86 19.52 -4.48
N ARG A 190 -21.15 18.69 -5.49
CA ARG A 190 -21.40 19.13 -6.89
C ARG A 190 -22.88 19.32 -7.24
N ARG A 191 -23.77 18.50 -6.69
CA ARG A 191 -25.19 18.44 -7.07
C ARG A 191 -26.09 18.50 -5.81
N PRO A 192 -26.19 19.65 -5.13
CA PRO A 192 -27.00 19.77 -3.90
C PRO A 192 -28.50 19.51 -4.12
N ARG A 193 -29.02 19.61 -5.35
CA ARG A 193 -30.41 19.21 -5.67
C ARG A 193 -30.60 17.71 -5.91
N ALA A 194 -29.51 16.96 -6.11
CA ALA A 194 -29.52 15.51 -6.21
C ALA A 194 -29.47 14.82 -4.82
N ARG A 195 -29.50 15.56 -3.70
CA ARG A 195 -29.41 15.02 -2.33
C ARG A 195 -30.36 13.84 -2.07
N ILE A 196 -31.55 13.82 -2.68
CA ILE A 196 -32.52 12.73 -2.55
C ILE A 196 -32.11 11.49 -3.38
N ALA A 197 -31.56 11.68 -4.59
CA ALA A 197 -31.02 10.59 -5.41
C ALA A 197 -29.69 10.05 -4.86
N VAL A 198 -28.86 10.87 -4.22
CA VAL A 198 -27.57 10.48 -3.61
C VAL A 198 -27.76 9.64 -2.35
N ILE A 199 -28.88 9.81 -1.65
CA ILE A 199 -29.25 8.98 -0.49
C ILE A 199 -29.88 7.67 -0.95
N LEU A 200 -30.67 7.69 -2.03
CA LEU A 200 -31.38 6.50 -2.51
C LEU A 200 -30.54 5.61 -3.42
N THR A 201 -29.67 6.12 -4.30
CA THR A 201 -29.00 5.29 -5.31
C THR A 201 -27.84 4.44 -4.76
N PRO A 202 -26.93 4.92 -3.89
CA PRO A 202 -25.89 4.09 -3.29
C PRO A 202 -26.46 3.19 -2.19
N ALA A 203 -27.46 3.62 -1.41
CA ALA A 203 -28.08 2.76 -0.41
C ALA A 203 -28.93 1.67 -1.07
N VAL A 204 -29.66 1.95 -2.15
CA VAL A 204 -30.43 0.93 -2.89
C VAL A 204 -29.50 0.06 -3.74
N ILE A 205 -28.41 0.57 -4.34
CA ILE A 205 -27.43 -0.27 -5.04
C ILE A 205 -26.58 -1.08 -4.06
N LEU A 206 -26.19 -0.54 -2.90
CA LEU A 206 -25.47 -1.28 -1.86
C LEU A 206 -26.39 -2.28 -1.18
N SER A 207 -27.66 -1.94 -0.92
CA SER A 207 -28.64 -2.88 -0.34
C SER A 207 -29.10 -3.93 -1.36
N ALA A 208 -29.25 -3.59 -2.65
CA ALA A 208 -29.52 -4.54 -3.71
C ALA A 208 -28.28 -5.39 -4.04
N PHE A 209 -27.07 -4.85 -3.97
CA PHE A 209 -25.82 -5.60 -4.15
C PHE A 209 -25.55 -6.51 -2.95
N LEU A 210 -25.83 -6.07 -1.72
CA LEU A 210 -25.81 -6.94 -0.54
C LEU A 210 -26.92 -8.01 -0.66
N TYR A 211 -28.15 -7.65 -1.02
CA TYR A 211 -29.25 -8.60 -1.27
C TYR A 211 -28.89 -9.64 -2.35
N PHE A 212 -28.39 -9.23 -3.51
CA PHE A 212 -28.00 -10.15 -4.60
C PHE A 212 -26.69 -10.92 -4.33
N SER A 213 -25.75 -10.35 -3.57
CA SER A 213 -24.51 -11.05 -3.16
C SER A 213 -24.75 -12.08 -2.06
N PHE A 214 -25.84 -11.97 -1.29
CA PHE A 214 -26.22 -12.95 -0.28
C PHE A 214 -27.26 -14.00 -0.79
N PHE A 215 -28.10 -13.67 -1.78
CA PHE A 215 -29.25 -14.53 -2.17
C PHE A 215 -29.10 -15.36 -3.47
N LYS A 216 -27.90 -15.52 -4.05
CA LYS A 216 -27.73 -16.56 -5.09
C LYS A 216 -26.42 -17.34 -5.05
N SER A 217 -26.16 -17.94 -3.90
CA SER A 217 -25.66 -19.32 -3.80
C SER A 217 -25.78 -19.72 -2.33
N GLY A 218 -26.64 -20.69 -2.05
CA GLY A 218 -26.90 -21.17 -0.70
C GLY A 218 -25.60 -21.58 0.01
N ASP A 219 -25.25 -20.82 1.03
CA ASP A 219 -24.87 -21.27 2.36
C ASP A 219 -24.58 -20.01 3.19
N ILE A 220 -25.39 -19.78 4.22
CA ILE A 220 -25.17 -18.73 5.23
C ILE A 220 -24.03 -19.17 6.17
N ALA A 221 -22.92 -19.62 5.59
CA ALA A 221 -21.64 -19.69 6.27
C ALA A 221 -21.00 -18.32 6.06
N LEU A 222 -20.72 -17.58 7.15
CA LEU A 222 -19.82 -16.41 7.11
C LEU A 222 -18.62 -16.77 6.21
N SER A 223 -18.41 -16.05 5.12
CA SER A 223 -17.28 -16.30 4.21
C SER A 223 -15.98 -16.46 5.01
N ASP A 224 -15.11 -17.39 4.62
CA ASP A 224 -13.88 -17.68 5.38
C ASP A 224 -13.02 -16.42 5.58
N SER A 225 -13.04 -15.49 4.62
CA SER A 225 -12.37 -14.20 4.75
C SER A 225 -12.92 -13.32 5.87
N PHE A 226 -14.23 -13.35 6.14
CA PHE A 226 -14.82 -12.57 7.20
C PHE A 226 -14.53 -13.18 8.57
N LYS A 227 -14.65 -14.51 8.70
CA LYS A 227 -14.24 -15.24 9.92
C LYS A 227 -12.77 -14.98 10.26
N ALA A 228 -11.88 -15.02 9.25
CA ALA A 228 -10.48 -14.68 9.43
C ALA A 228 -10.27 -13.26 9.98
N ARG A 229 -10.95 -12.24 9.43
CA ARG A 229 -10.85 -10.86 9.93
C ARG A 229 -11.33 -10.71 11.36
N VAL A 230 -12.42 -11.38 11.73
CA VAL A 230 -12.91 -11.37 13.12
C VAL A 230 -11.83 -11.93 14.07
N ASN A 231 -11.15 -13.01 13.69
CA ASN A 231 -10.03 -13.55 14.47
C ASN A 231 -8.85 -12.57 14.55
N TYR A 232 -8.56 -11.84 13.46
CA TYR A 232 -7.53 -10.81 13.43
C TYR A 232 -7.85 -9.68 14.42
N TYR A 233 -9.11 -9.22 14.45
CA TYR A 233 -9.54 -8.16 15.34
C TYR A 233 -9.52 -8.60 16.80
N ARG A 234 -10.00 -9.81 17.12
CA ARG A 234 -9.94 -10.36 18.48
C ARG A 234 -8.51 -10.45 19.00
N THR A 235 -7.60 -10.99 18.17
CA THR A 235 -6.18 -11.07 18.52
C THR A 235 -5.57 -9.68 18.69
N SER A 236 -5.88 -8.74 17.79
CA SER A 236 -5.42 -7.35 17.88
C SER A 236 -5.90 -6.67 19.16
N LEU A 237 -7.13 -6.93 19.60
CA LEU A 237 -7.65 -6.37 20.85
C LEU A 237 -6.88 -6.89 22.06
N GLU A 238 -6.44 -8.15 22.08
CA GLU A 238 -5.55 -8.66 23.12
C GLU A 238 -4.19 -7.97 23.11
N MET A 239 -3.62 -7.67 21.92
CA MET A 239 -2.39 -6.87 21.82
C MET A 239 -2.55 -5.49 22.45
N VAL A 240 -3.67 -4.82 22.17
CA VAL A 240 -3.96 -3.47 22.67
C VAL A 240 -4.19 -3.49 24.18
N LYS A 241 -4.86 -4.51 24.72
CA LYS A 241 -5.07 -4.66 26.17
C LYS A 241 -3.76 -4.76 26.93
N ASP A 242 -2.77 -5.47 26.39
CA ASP A 242 -1.49 -5.69 27.07
C ASP A 242 -0.51 -4.52 26.88
N ASN A 243 -0.64 -3.77 25.77
CA ASN A 243 0.28 -2.68 25.42
C ASN A 243 -0.47 -1.37 25.05
N PRO A 244 -1.37 -0.85 25.90
CA PRO A 244 -2.27 0.24 25.52
C PRO A 244 -1.53 1.57 25.28
N LEU A 245 -0.41 1.80 25.97
CA LEU A 245 0.30 3.08 25.93
C LEU A 245 1.37 3.13 24.84
N THR A 246 2.24 2.13 24.81
CA THR A 246 3.42 2.09 23.93
C THR A 246 3.16 1.41 22.59
N GLY A 247 2.13 0.54 22.53
CA GLY A 247 2.00 -0.46 21.49
C GLY A 247 3.17 -1.44 21.49
N LEU A 248 3.27 -2.21 20.41
CA LEU A 248 4.30 -3.23 20.19
C LEU A 248 5.52 -2.71 19.40
N GLY A 249 5.50 -1.45 18.97
CA GLY A 249 6.47 -0.86 18.06
C GLY A 249 6.09 -1.04 16.59
N ALA A 250 6.47 -0.06 15.76
CA ALA A 250 6.17 -0.06 14.32
C ALA A 250 6.80 -1.27 13.60
N GLY A 251 6.01 -1.98 12.79
CA GLY A 251 6.41 -3.18 12.06
C GLY A 251 6.41 -4.47 12.87
N ASN A 252 6.06 -4.45 14.17
CA ASN A 252 6.11 -5.62 15.03
C ASN A 252 4.77 -6.36 15.17
N TYR A 253 3.70 -5.95 14.47
CA TYR A 253 2.39 -6.58 14.58
C TYR A 253 2.41 -8.08 14.28
N ARG A 254 3.00 -8.51 13.14
CA ARG A 254 2.99 -9.92 12.72
C ARG A 254 3.78 -10.82 13.67
N GLY A 255 4.97 -10.37 14.10
CA GLY A 255 5.83 -11.14 15.00
C GLY A 255 5.13 -11.45 16.32
N ASN A 256 4.43 -10.47 16.87
CA ASN A 256 3.75 -10.63 18.14
C ASN A 256 2.39 -11.35 18.03
N TYR A 257 1.87 -11.61 16.84
CA TYR A 257 0.49 -12.07 16.65
C TYR A 257 0.19 -13.45 17.27
N ALA A 258 1.07 -14.42 17.13
CA ALA A 258 0.79 -15.79 17.56
C ALA A 258 0.56 -15.93 19.08
N PRO A 259 1.39 -15.34 19.98
CA PRO A 259 1.12 -15.34 21.42
C PRO A 259 -0.26 -14.77 21.78
N PHE A 260 -0.65 -13.64 21.21
CA PHE A 260 -1.95 -13.01 21.49
C PHE A 260 -3.12 -13.78 20.91
N ARG A 261 -2.93 -14.48 19.78
CA ARG A 261 -3.96 -15.39 19.22
C ARG A 261 -4.25 -16.53 20.17
N LEU A 262 -3.20 -17.12 20.76
CA LEU A 262 -3.34 -18.17 21.77
C LEU A 262 -3.99 -17.64 23.04
N LYS A 263 -3.62 -16.43 23.49
CA LYS A 263 -4.27 -15.74 24.61
C LYS A 263 -5.76 -15.51 24.37
N ALA A 264 -6.14 -15.20 23.13
CA ALA A 264 -7.53 -15.02 22.72
C ALA A 264 -8.32 -16.33 22.53
N ASP A 265 -7.71 -17.50 22.80
CA ASP A 265 -8.30 -18.83 22.60
C ASP A 265 -8.84 -19.05 21.18
N LEU A 266 -8.07 -18.62 20.18
CA LEU A 266 -8.46 -18.73 18.77
C LEU A 266 -7.76 -19.89 18.06
N PRO A 267 -8.45 -20.57 17.13
CA PRO A 267 -7.86 -21.65 16.34
C PRO A 267 -6.65 -21.16 15.55
N TYR A 268 -5.75 -22.09 15.22
CA TYR A 268 -4.61 -21.78 14.38
C TYR A 268 -5.05 -21.18 13.06
N HIS A 269 -4.28 -20.17 12.64
CA HIS A 269 -4.28 -19.63 11.30
C HIS A 269 -2.97 -18.90 11.12
N MET A 270 -2.56 -18.72 9.87
CA MET A 270 -1.35 -17.98 9.53
C MET A 270 -1.44 -16.55 10.08
N SER A 271 -0.42 -16.12 10.80
CA SER A 271 -0.38 -14.77 11.36
C SER A 271 -0.39 -13.73 10.24
N PRO A 272 -1.39 -12.82 10.22
CA PRO A 272 -1.49 -11.83 9.16
C PRO A 272 -0.39 -10.77 9.31
N GLN A 273 0.02 -10.19 8.18
CA GLN A 273 0.98 -9.09 8.17
C GLN A 273 0.40 -7.80 8.79
N TRP A 274 -0.91 -7.61 8.69
CA TRP A 274 -1.62 -6.42 9.19
C TRP A 274 -2.95 -6.80 9.83
N ALA A 275 -3.53 -5.90 10.62
CA ALA A 275 -4.80 -6.16 11.31
C ALA A 275 -6.02 -6.19 10.39
N HIS A 276 -5.88 -5.86 9.10
CA HIS A 276 -7.02 -5.64 8.19
C HIS A 276 -7.96 -4.50 8.63
N CYS A 277 -7.48 -3.61 9.48
CA CYS A 277 -8.08 -2.33 9.84
C CYS A 277 -6.92 -1.40 10.26
N ASP A 278 -6.67 -0.32 9.51
CA ASP A 278 -5.49 0.53 9.75
C ASP A 278 -5.53 1.18 11.13
N ILE A 279 -6.70 1.66 11.57
CA ILE A 279 -6.84 2.31 12.88
C ILE A 279 -6.46 1.32 13.99
N LEU A 280 -7.01 0.11 13.95
CA LEU A 280 -6.70 -0.93 14.93
C LEU A 280 -5.21 -1.32 14.87
N HIS A 281 -4.66 -1.42 13.67
CA HIS A 281 -3.25 -1.71 13.46
C HIS A 281 -2.34 -0.62 14.05
N PHE A 282 -2.64 0.66 13.83
CA PHE A 282 -1.91 1.77 14.43
C PHE A 282 -1.96 1.74 15.95
N VAL A 283 -3.12 1.39 16.54
CA VAL A 283 -3.21 1.24 18.01
C VAL A 283 -2.35 0.07 18.50
N CYS A 284 -2.33 -1.06 17.78
CA CYS A 284 -1.48 -2.20 18.15
C CYS A 284 0.01 -1.86 18.13
N GLU A 285 0.48 -1.12 17.12
CA GLU A 285 1.91 -0.83 16.97
C GLU A 285 2.39 0.41 17.72
N LEU A 286 1.56 1.46 17.77
CA LEU A 286 1.96 2.77 18.30
C LEU A 286 1.39 3.05 19.70
N GLY A 287 0.41 2.27 20.14
CA GLY A 287 -0.37 2.56 21.34
C GLY A 287 -1.46 3.61 21.08
N ILE A 288 -2.39 3.73 22.03
CA ILE A 288 -3.61 4.55 21.90
C ILE A 288 -3.27 6.01 21.68
N PHE A 289 -2.32 6.57 22.42
CA PHE A 289 -1.99 8.00 22.34
C PHE A 289 -1.42 8.41 20.98
N ARG A 290 -0.47 7.63 20.43
CA ARG A 290 0.14 7.94 19.14
C ARG A 290 -0.81 7.67 17.98
N ALA A 291 -1.62 6.61 18.08
CA ALA A 291 -2.69 6.35 17.12
C ALA A 291 -3.75 7.47 17.13
N LEU A 292 -4.07 8.04 18.30
CA LEU A 292 -4.97 9.19 18.42
C LEU A 292 -4.41 10.42 17.70
N ILE A 293 -3.12 10.72 17.82
CA ILE A 293 -2.49 11.83 17.09
C ILE A 293 -2.63 11.64 15.58
N LEU A 294 -2.41 10.41 15.09
CA LEU A 294 -2.60 10.08 13.67
C LEU A 294 -4.06 10.25 13.24
N LEU A 295 -5.02 9.83 14.07
CA LEU A 295 -6.45 10.02 13.82
C LEU A 295 -6.82 11.51 13.79
N LEU A 296 -6.31 12.33 14.71
CA LEU A 296 -6.52 13.77 14.73
C LEU A 296 -5.93 14.44 13.49
N PHE A 297 -4.77 13.98 13.02
CA PHE A 297 -4.21 14.42 11.74
C PHE A 297 -5.15 14.09 10.56
N LEU A 298 -5.68 12.86 10.47
CA LEU A 298 -6.68 12.50 9.45
C LEU A 298 -7.94 13.36 9.54
N ILE A 299 -8.44 13.60 10.75
CA ILE A 299 -9.61 14.45 11.00
C ILE A 299 -9.34 15.89 10.54
N SER A 300 -8.16 16.45 10.81
CA SER A 300 -7.79 17.80 10.36
C SER A 300 -7.86 17.95 8.83
N ILE A 301 -7.42 16.94 8.09
CA ILE A 301 -7.52 16.90 6.62
C ILE A 301 -8.97 16.88 6.17
N MET A 302 -9.79 16.05 6.81
CA MET A 302 -11.21 15.95 6.50
C MET A 302 -11.99 17.23 6.84
N MET A 303 -11.66 17.90 7.93
CA MET A 303 -12.32 19.13 8.41
C MET A 303 -11.90 20.40 7.66
N LYS A 304 -10.70 20.45 7.04
CA LYS A 304 -10.23 21.63 6.30
C LYS A 304 -11.25 22.10 5.27
N LYS A 305 -11.66 23.37 5.31
CA LYS A 305 -12.54 23.92 4.26
C LYS A 305 -11.76 23.96 2.94
N ILE A 306 -12.39 23.50 1.86
CA ILE A 306 -11.74 23.40 0.55
C ILE A 306 -12.50 24.16 -0.54
N PRO A 307 -11.79 24.74 -1.52
CA PRO A 307 -12.40 25.26 -2.72
C PRO A 307 -13.03 24.13 -3.56
N PRO A 308 -13.98 24.44 -4.46
CA PRO A 308 -14.61 23.43 -5.30
C PRO A 308 -13.62 22.65 -6.18
N VAL A 309 -12.50 23.24 -6.58
CA VAL A 309 -11.48 22.55 -7.40
C VAL A 309 -10.82 21.39 -6.64
N SER A 310 -10.75 21.47 -5.31
CA SER A 310 -10.10 20.45 -4.48
C SER A 310 -11.04 19.30 -4.06
N ALA A 311 -12.31 19.32 -4.49
CA ALA A 311 -13.30 18.29 -4.18
C ALA A 311 -12.85 16.85 -4.53
N PRO A 312 -12.33 16.54 -5.72
CA PRO A 312 -11.91 15.17 -6.05
C PRO A 312 -10.78 14.66 -5.14
N TYR A 313 -9.86 15.51 -4.70
CA TYR A 313 -8.81 15.13 -3.75
C TYR A 313 -9.39 14.71 -2.41
N LYS A 314 -10.34 15.49 -1.85
CA LYS A 314 -11.00 15.12 -0.59
C LYS A 314 -11.89 13.88 -0.75
N ALA A 315 -12.54 13.72 -1.90
CA ALA A 315 -13.25 12.49 -2.23
C ALA A 315 -12.29 11.28 -2.23
N GLY A 316 -11.11 11.42 -2.82
CA GLY A 316 -10.06 10.40 -2.79
C GLY A 316 -9.57 10.05 -1.39
N VAL A 317 -9.32 11.06 -0.53
CA VAL A 317 -8.99 10.82 0.90
C VAL A 317 -10.15 10.13 1.62
N THR A 318 -11.39 10.52 1.34
CA THR A 318 -12.60 9.87 1.89
C THR A 318 -12.63 8.39 1.52
N ALA A 319 -12.35 8.05 0.26
CA ALA A 319 -12.27 6.66 -0.16
C ALA A 319 -11.23 5.88 0.64
N LEU A 320 -10.00 6.40 0.78
CA LEU A 320 -8.94 5.72 1.51
C LEU A 320 -9.28 5.53 3.00
N VAL A 321 -9.83 6.57 3.65
CA VAL A 321 -10.25 6.50 5.06
C VAL A 321 -11.33 5.44 5.25
N PHE A 322 -12.38 5.42 4.42
CA PHE A 322 -13.44 4.42 4.55
C PHE A 322 -12.96 3.02 4.20
N THR A 323 -12.11 2.85 3.17
CA THR A 323 -11.49 1.56 2.88
C THR A 323 -10.67 1.05 4.07
N SER A 324 -10.02 1.94 4.83
CA SER A 324 -9.17 1.59 5.98
C SER A 324 -9.89 0.94 7.16
N PHE A 325 -11.23 1.02 7.24
CA PHE A 325 -12.00 0.36 8.31
C PHE A 325 -12.05 -1.17 8.19
N SER A 326 -11.78 -1.71 7.00
CA SER A 326 -11.78 -3.16 6.75
C SER A 326 -10.63 -3.60 5.82
N ALA A 327 -9.63 -2.73 5.68
CA ALA A 327 -8.43 -2.94 4.90
C ALA A 327 -7.25 -2.15 5.49
N PHE A 328 -6.14 -2.11 4.76
CA PHE A 328 -4.91 -1.44 5.18
C PHE A 328 -4.31 -0.51 4.09
N PRO A 329 -5.08 0.39 3.44
CA PRO A 329 -4.56 1.29 2.41
C PRO A 329 -3.39 2.16 2.90
N PHE A 330 -3.25 2.45 4.19
CA PHE A 330 -2.12 3.21 4.70
C PHE A 330 -0.85 2.38 4.90
N GLN A 331 -0.93 1.05 4.85
CA GLN A 331 0.23 0.13 4.88
C GLN A 331 0.76 -0.18 3.48
N ARG A 332 0.35 0.60 2.48
CA ARG A 332 0.60 0.32 1.07
C ARG A 332 1.18 1.53 0.38
N ILE A 333 2.35 1.33 -0.20
CA ILE A 333 3.10 2.36 -0.91
C ILE A 333 2.24 3.02 -2.01
N SER A 334 1.52 2.23 -2.79
CA SER A 334 0.69 2.72 -3.90
C SER A 334 -0.44 3.68 -3.47
N THR A 335 -0.97 3.52 -2.27
CA THR A 335 -2.11 4.31 -1.75
C THR A 335 -1.68 5.35 -0.72
N ILE A 336 -0.60 5.11 0.03
CA ILE A 336 -0.05 6.08 0.98
C ILE A 336 0.54 7.30 0.25
N TYR A 337 1.18 7.11 -0.91
CA TYR A 337 1.63 8.23 -1.74
C TYR A 337 0.45 9.05 -2.27
N LEU A 338 -0.61 8.39 -2.76
CA LEU A 338 -1.83 9.09 -3.17
C LEU A 338 -2.43 9.90 -2.03
N PHE A 339 -2.52 9.29 -0.84
CA PHE A 339 -3.02 9.97 0.36
C PHE A 339 -2.22 11.25 0.64
N PHE A 340 -0.89 11.19 0.68
CA PHE A 340 -0.07 12.37 0.96
C PHE A 340 -0.13 13.43 -0.14
N ILE A 341 -0.20 13.03 -1.41
CA ILE A 341 -0.40 13.95 -2.53
C ILE A 341 -1.76 14.67 -2.36
N PHE A 342 -2.83 13.93 -2.12
CA PHE A 342 -4.17 14.51 -1.95
C PHE A 342 -4.26 15.39 -0.70
N ALA A 343 -3.70 14.94 0.41
CA ALA A 343 -3.60 15.72 1.64
C ALA A 343 -2.84 17.03 1.40
N GLY A 344 -1.73 16.99 0.66
CA GLY A 344 -0.96 18.18 0.27
C GLY A 344 -1.83 19.20 -0.49
N PHE A 345 -2.57 18.76 -1.51
CA PHE A 345 -3.49 19.64 -2.25
C PHE A 345 -4.66 20.17 -1.41
N ILE A 346 -5.12 19.41 -0.41
CA ILE A 346 -6.18 19.85 0.51
C ILE A 346 -5.62 20.87 1.53
N MET A 347 -4.41 20.65 2.01
CA MET A 347 -3.75 21.48 3.02
C MET A 347 -3.15 22.76 2.45
N ARG A 348 -2.85 22.80 1.14
CA ARG A 348 -2.27 23.96 0.48
C ARG A 348 -3.09 25.21 0.76
N GLU A 349 -2.44 26.26 1.24
CA GLU A 349 -3.04 27.57 1.36
C GLU A 349 -3.03 28.24 -0.03
N GLU A 350 -4.21 28.68 -0.49
CA GLU A 350 -4.29 29.56 -1.66
C GLU A 350 -3.59 30.87 -1.26
N ALA A 351 -2.49 31.19 -1.95
CA ALA A 351 -1.57 32.26 -1.59
C ALA A 351 -2.27 33.54 -1.09
N ALA A 352 -2.26 33.74 0.21
CA ALA A 352 -2.52 35.02 0.85
C ALA A 352 -1.18 35.54 1.35
N GLY A 353 -0.52 36.34 0.52
CA GLY A 353 0.77 36.94 0.81
C GLY A 353 1.93 35.95 0.86
N GLU A 354 3.15 36.46 0.87
CA GLU A 354 4.34 35.72 1.27
C GLU A 354 4.11 35.19 2.69
N GLY A 355 3.47 34.02 2.81
CA GLY A 355 3.29 33.37 4.09
C GLY A 355 4.67 33.18 4.69
N GLU A 356 4.89 33.71 5.90
CA GLU A 356 6.08 33.40 6.69
C GLU A 356 6.18 31.89 6.76
N HIS A 357 7.00 31.31 5.89
CA HIS A 357 7.35 29.91 5.95
C HIS A 357 7.94 29.70 7.34
N ILE A 358 7.30 28.89 8.18
CA ILE A 358 7.94 28.41 9.40
C ILE A 358 9.25 27.80 8.91
N PRO A 359 10.42 28.38 9.22
CA PRO A 359 11.66 27.83 8.75
C PRO A 359 11.81 26.54 9.54
N VAL A 360 11.46 25.42 8.92
CA VAL A 360 12.11 24.16 9.28
C VAL A 360 13.57 24.50 9.08
N LYS A 361 14.29 24.76 10.18
CA LYS A 361 15.68 25.18 10.13
C LYS A 361 16.33 24.26 9.13
N LYS A 362 17.01 24.77 8.09
CA LYS A 362 17.59 23.91 7.03
C LYS A 362 18.32 22.70 7.65
N ALA A 363 18.94 22.91 8.81
CA ALA A 363 19.46 21.88 9.70
C ALA A 363 18.49 20.72 10.02
N ALA A 364 17.26 20.95 10.48
CA ALA A 364 16.28 19.90 10.77
C ALA A 364 15.88 19.10 9.53
N ALA A 365 15.66 19.77 8.38
CA ALA A 365 15.39 19.08 7.12
C ALA A 365 16.59 18.25 6.64
N VAL A 366 17.81 18.80 6.78
CA VAL A 366 19.06 18.09 6.49
C VAL A 366 19.24 16.90 7.44
N MET A 367 18.96 17.04 8.73
CA MET A 367 19.06 15.97 9.73
C MET A 367 18.06 14.85 9.47
N ILE A 368 16.82 15.19 9.10
CA ILE A 368 15.80 14.20 8.68
C ILE A 368 16.28 13.49 7.41
N GLY A 369 16.79 14.24 6.42
CA GLY A 369 17.34 13.70 5.18
C GLY A 369 18.53 12.76 5.41
N ILE A 370 19.48 13.16 6.25
CA ILE A 370 20.65 12.34 6.63
C ILE A 370 20.19 11.08 7.37
N SER A 371 19.29 11.22 8.36
CA SER A 371 18.75 10.07 9.11
C SER A 371 18.05 9.09 8.19
N ALA A 372 17.22 9.58 7.27
CA ALA A 372 16.54 8.75 6.27
C ALA A 372 17.52 8.07 5.32
N PHE A 373 18.57 8.78 4.88
CA PHE A 373 19.61 8.24 4.01
C PHE A 373 20.45 7.16 4.70
N ILE A 374 20.87 7.39 5.95
CA ILE A 374 21.58 6.39 6.77
C ILE A 374 20.70 5.17 6.96
N TYR A 375 19.42 5.35 7.33
CA TYR A 375 18.48 4.25 7.47
C TYR A 375 18.33 3.45 6.17
N ALA A 376 18.23 4.13 5.02
CA ALA A 376 18.14 3.47 3.72
C ALA A 376 19.41 2.67 3.37
N LEU A 377 20.60 3.19 3.68
CA LEU A 377 21.87 2.47 3.49
C LEU A 377 21.96 1.24 4.38
N LEU A 378 21.63 1.37 5.67
CA LEU A 378 21.61 0.26 6.62
C LEU A 378 20.61 -0.81 6.19
N PHE A 379 19.39 -0.41 5.84
CA PHE A 379 18.38 -1.34 5.35
C PHE A 379 18.84 -2.05 4.06
N GLY A 380 19.41 -1.31 3.10
CA GLY A 380 19.96 -1.87 1.87
C GLY A 380 21.07 -2.88 2.13
N TYR A 381 22.01 -2.57 3.03
CA TYR A 381 23.06 -3.50 3.44
C TYR A 381 22.49 -4.78 4.06
N ALA A 382 21.47 -4.67 4.92
CA ALA A 382 20.80 -5.83 5.52
C ALA A 382 20.16 -6.73 4.45
N GLN A 383 19.46 -6.14 3.47
CA GLN A 383 18.82 -6.89 2.40
C GLN A 383 19.83 -7.58 1.48
N ILE A 384 20.93 -6.91 1.12
CA ILE A 384 22.01 -7.50 0.31
C ILE A 384 22.59 -8.73 1.01
N ASN A 385 22.90 -8.61 2.31
CA ASN A 385 23.45 -9.72 3.10
C ASN A 385 22.44 -10.87 3.25
N TRP A 386 21.16 -10.56 3.45
CA TRP A 386 20.10 -11.59 3.48
C TRP A 386 20.03 -12.34 2.15
N LYS A 387 19.95 -11.62 1.02
CA LYS A 387 19.91 -12.22 -0.32
C LYS A 387 21.17 -13.04 -0.64
N ALA A 388 22.34 -12.58 -0.20
CA ALA A 388 23.58 -13.34 -0.31
C ALA A 388 23.48 -14.66 0.48
N GLY A 389 22.96 -14.63 1.70
CA GLY A 389 22.74 -15.81 2.52
C GLY A 389 21.80 -16.84 1.87
N GLU A 390 20.69 -16.38 1.28
CA GLU A 390 19.77 -17.25 0.52
C GLU A 390 20.51 -17.95 -0.64
N LYS A 391 21.29 -17.19 -1.41
CA LYS A 391 22.06 -17.71 -2.55
C LYS A 391 23.15 -18.69 -2.12
N PHE A 392 23.79 -18.47 -0.96
CA PHE A 392 24.75 -19.43 -0.40
C PHE A 392 24.06 -20.73 0.02
N LEU A 393 22.85 -20.68 0.60
CA LEU A 393 22.08 -21.89 0.91
C LEU A 393 21.70 -22.68 -0.34
N GLU A 394 21.28 -22.00 -1.42
CA GLU A 394 20.96 -22.64 -2.70
C GLU A 394 22.16 -23.37 -3.30
N ARG A 395 23.37 -22.84 -3.09
CA ARG A 395 24.64 -23.43 -3.54
C ARG A 395 25.19 -24.51 -2.60
N GLY A 396 24.49 -24.83 -1.51
CA GLY A 396 24.97 -25.80 -0.52
C GLY A 396 26.16 -25.30 0.31
N GLN A 397 26.29 -23.97 0.49
CA GLN A 397 27.35 -23.30 1.27
C GLN A 397 26.77 -22.76 2.60
N PRO A 398 26.45 -23.63 3.57
CA PRO A 398 25.67 -23.23 4.74
C PRO A 398 26.43 -22.38 5.77
N ARG A 399 27.77 -22.45 5.80
CA ARG A 399 28.59 -21.65 6.73
C ARG A 399 28.65 -20.19 6.28
N GLU A 400 28.86 -19.97 4.99
CA GLU A 400 28.84 -18.68 4.33
C GLU A 400 27.44 -18.06 4.39
N ALA A 401 26.40 -18.87 4.24
CA ALA A 401 25.03 -18.42 4.44
C ALA A 401 24.78 -17.91 5.85
N ALA A 402 25.20 -18.67 6.88
CA ALA A 402 25.04 -18.26 8.27
C ALA A 402 25.74 -16.92 8.53
N ALA A 403 26.99 -16.76 8.07
CA ALA A 403 27.74 -15.51 8.23
C ALA A 403 27.05 -14.32 7.53
N ALA A 404 26.53 -14.51 6.33
CA ALA A 404 25.79 -13.47 5.61
C ALA A 404 24.52 -13.06 6.37
N PHE A 405 23.73 -14.02 6.87
CA PHE A 405 22.54 -13.71 7.66
C PHE A 405 22.89 -13.03 9.00
N GLU A 406 23.99 -13.44 9.66
CA GLU A 406 24.47 -12.81 10.89
C GLU A 406 24.91 -11.36 10.69
N ASN A 407 25.43 -10.99 9.52
CA ASN A 407 25.69 -9.59 9.17
C ASN A 407 24.41 -8.76 9.00
N ALA A 408 23.32 -9.39 8.54
CA ALA A 408 22.03 -8.70 8.37
C ALA A 408 21.27 -8.55 9.70
N ALA A 409 21.36 -9.54 10.60
CA ALA A 409 20.56 -9.61 11.82
C ALA A 409 20.61 -8.37 12.74
N PRO A 410 21.75 -7.69 12.97
CA PRO A 410 21.80 -6.48 13.80
C PRO A 410 20.93 -5.32 13.29
N LEU A 411 20.65 -5.29 11.99
CA LEU A 411 19.90 -4.21 11.33
C LEU A 411 18.40 -4.51 11.23
N ILE A 412 18.02 -5.78 11.37
CA ILE A 412 16.63 -6.26 11.38
C ILE A 412 16.39 -7.20 12.58
N PRO A 413 16.75 -6.82 13.82
CA PRO A 413 16.84 -7.75 14.94
C PRO A 413 15.49 -8.32 15.40
N SER A 414 14.39 -7.68 15.01
CA SER A 414 13.02 -8.09 15.33
C SER A 414 12.35 -8.91 14.22
N ASP A 415 12.98 -9.05 13.05
CA ASP A 415 12.43 -9.89 11.98
C ASP A 415 12.72 -11.36 12.28
N TYR A 416 11.71 -12.12 12.69
CA TYR A 416 11.90 -13.53 13.04
C TYR A 416 12.50 -14.37 11.90
N ARG A 417 12.28 -13.98 10.64
CA ARG A 417 12.72 -14.75 9.47
C ARG A 417 14.24 -14.78 9.35
N ILE A 418 14.93 -13.69 9.69
CA ILE A 418 16.41 -13.69 9.67
C ILE A 418 16.97 -14.71 10.67
N TRP A 419 16.35 -14.83 11.85
CA TRP A 419 16.76 -15.79 12.86
C TRP A 419 16.39 -17.23 12.50
N LEU A 420 15.27 -17.43 11.79
CA LEU A 420 14.92 -18.72 11.19
C LEU A 420 15.97 -19.13 10.15
N ASP A 421 16.39 -18.22 9.29
CA ASP A 421 17.36 -18.50 8.23
C ASP A 421 18.78 -18.71 8.78
N ILE A 422 19.20 -17.95 9.80
CA ILE A 422 20.43 -18.23 10.57
C ILE A 422 20.37 -19.64 11.16
N GLY A 423 19.27 -20.00 11.81
CA GLY A 423 19.11 -21.31 12.43
C GLY A 423 19.16 -22.45 11.41
N ARG A 424 18.54 -22.27 10.24
CA ARG A 424 18.58 -23.23 9.12
C ARG A 424 19.97 -23.38 8.55
N ALA A 425 20.67 -22.27 8.33
CA ALA A 425 22.03 -22.26 7.82
C ALA A 425 22.98 -22.98 8.80
N LYS A 426 22.93 -22.64 10.08
CA LYS A 426 23.76 -23.29 11.12
C LYS A 426 23.46 -24.78 11.26
N TYR A 427 22.17 -25.17 11.20
CA TYR A 427 21.80 -26.58 11.22
C TYR A 427 22.43 -27.35 10.05
N ARG A 428 22.31 -26.81 8.82
CA ARG A 428 22.91 -27.40 7.62
C ARG A 428 24.44 -27.40 7.64
N ALA A 429 25.05 -26.44 8.36
CA ALA A 429 26.49 -26.38 8.56
C ALA A 429 27.01 -27.37 9.63
N GLY A 430 26.11 -28.08 10.32
CA GLY A 430 26.43 -28.98 11.43
C GLY A 430 26.58 -28.28 12.79
N ASP A 431 26.43 -26.96 12.85
CA ASP A 431 26.44 -26.19 14.10
C ASP A 431 25.06 -26.27 14.78
N ILE A 432 24.82 -27.41 15.45
CA ILE A 432 23.56 -27.67 16.13
C ILE A 432 23.34 -26.70 17.31
N GLY A 433 24.39 -26.35 18.05
CA GLY A 433 24.31 -25.43 19.18
C GLY A 433 23.92 -24.01 18.77
N GLY A 434 24.58 -23.47 17.73
CA GLY A 434 24.25 -22.18 17.17
C GLY A 434 22.89 -22.16 16.48
N SER A 435 22.50 -23.26 15.83
CA SER A 435 21.15 -23.41 15.27
C SER A 435 20.06 -23.30 16.33
N LEU A 436 20.19 -24.05 17.44
CA LEU A 436 19.24 -24.00 18.55
C LEU A 436 19.16 -22.60 19.17
N SER A 437 20.28 -21.89 19.27
CA SER A 437 20.33 -20.51 19.78
C SER A 437 19.55 -19.55 18.88
N ALA A 438 19.78 -19.63 17.56
CA ALA A 438 19.07 -18.82 16.57
C ALA A 438 17.56 -19.15 16.53
N TYR A 439 17.19 -20.43 16.57
CA TYR A 439 15.79 -20.83 16.61
C TYR A 439 15.08 -20.43 17.91
N ARG A 440 15.77 -20.44 19.06
CA ARG A 440 15.20 -19.88 20.31
C ARG A 440 14.96 -18.39 20.20
N ARG A 441 15.88 -17.64 19.57
CA ARG A 441 15.67 -16.21 19.28
C ARG A 441 14.48 -16.01 18.35
N CYS A 442 14.38 -16.81 17.29
CA CYS A 442 13.23 -16.84 16.39
C CYS A 442 11.91 -17.10 17.14
N LEU A 443 11.89 -18.12 18.01
CA LEU A 443 10.74 -18.47 18.85
C LEU A 443 10.30 -17.34 19.79
N SER A 444 11.25 -16.56 20.31
CA SER A 444 10.95 -15.39 21.15
C SER A 444 10.28 -14.24 20.38
N LEU A 445 10.45 -14.20 19.06
CA LEU A 445 9.91 -13.17 18.19
C LEU A 445 8.62 -13.60 17.47
N TYR A 446 8.48 -14.89 17.18
CA TYR A 446 7.34 -15.44 16.46
C TYR A 446 7.19 -16.93 16.78
N TYR A 447 5.96 -17.37 17.05
CA TYR A 447 5.65 -18.76 17.35
C TYR A 447 4.81 -19.37 16.22
N ASP A 448 5.41 -20.25 15.42
CA ASP A 448 4.76 -20.85 14.26
C ASP A 448 5.16 -22.31 14.06
N ARG A 449 4.35 -23.02 13.29
CA ARG A 449 4.51 -24.42 12.91
C ARG A 449 5.90 -24.68 12.34
N ASP A 450 6.34 -23.86 11.39
CA ASP A 450 7.65 -24.00 10.75
C ASP A 450 8.81 -23.88 11.76
N ILE A 451 8.67 -23.02 12.76
CA ILE A 451 9.67 -22.83 13.81
C ILE A 451 9.68 -24.05 14.74
N CYS A 452 8.51 -24.57 15.11
CA CYS A 452 8.37 -25.79 15.92
C CYS A 452 9.01 -26.99 15.22
N TYR A 453 8.77 -27.17 13.92
CA TYR A 453 9.40 -28.22 13.13
C TYR A 453 10.93 -28.11 13.12
N ASN A 454 11.44 -26.90 12.83
CA ASN A 454 12.88 -26.65 12.75
C ASN A 454 13.58 -26.83 14.12
N LEU A 455 12.91 -26.45 15.23
CA LEU A 455 13.38 -26.74 16.58
C LEU A 455 13.37 -28.25 16.88
N ALA A 456 12.32 -28.96 16.50
CA ALA A 456 12.20 -30.41 16.75
C ALA A 456 13.35 -31.18 16.10
N ILE A 457 13.65 -30.90 14.83
CA ILE A 457 14.77 -31.55 14.11
C ILE A 457 16.14 -31.16 14.70
N ALA A 458 16.32 -29.90 15.12
CA ALA A 458 17.56 -29.44 15.75
C ALA A 458 17.79 -30.08 17.13
N PHE A 459 16.75 -30.18 17.97
CA PHE A 459 16.85 -30.88 19.26
C PHE A 459 17.11 -32.37 19.09
N LYS A 460 16.51 -33.00 18.06
CA LYS A 460 16.76 -34.40 17.73
C LYS A 460 18.23 -34.61 17.33
N ALA A 461 18.77 -33.75 16.47
CA ALA A 461 20.18 -33.80 16.07
C ALA A 461 21.13 -33.53 17.26
N GLY A 462 20.72 -32.69 18.21
CA GLY A 462 21.46 -32.41 19.44
C GLY A 462 21.26 -33.46 20.56
N GLY A 463 20.56 -34.56 20.30
CA GLY A 463 20.35 -35.65 21.27
C GLY A 463 19.27 -35.40 22.34
N ASN A 464 18.61 -34.24 22.35
CA ASN A 464 17.56 -33.93 23.31
C ASN A 464 16.19 -34.41 22.82
N LYS A 465 15.93 -35.71 22.99
CA LYS A 465 14.69 -36.37 22.54
C LYS A 465 13.43 -35.78 23.17
N VAL A 466 13.50 -35.37 24.45
CA VAL A 466 12.35 -34.80 25.18
C VAL A 466 11.87 -33.50 24.54
N MET A 467 12.80 -32.57 24.27
CA MET A 467 12.45 -31.31 23.62
C MET A 467 12.07 -31.50 22.15
N ALA A 468 12.69 -32.46 21.46
CA ALA A 468 12.32 -32.80 20.09
C ALA A 468 10.86 -33.29 20.01
N GLU A 469 10.46 -34.21 20.89
CA GLU A 469 9.08 -34.70 20.97
C GLU A 469 8.09 -33.60 21.34
N LYS A 470 8.44 -32.74 22.31
CA LYS A 470 7.61 -31.59 22.68
C LYS A 470 7.32 -30.70 21.47
N PHE A 471 8.36 -30.23 20.77
CA PHE A 471 8.18 -29.34 19.63
C PHE A 471 7.56 -30.03 18.42
N MET A 472 7.74 -31.35 18.26
CA MET A 472 7.04 -32.12 17.23
C MET A 472 5.54 -32.25 17.53
N LYS A 473 5.16 -32.44 18.80
CA LYS A 473 3.75 -32.38 19.23
C LYS A 473 3.15 -31.00 19.00
N ASP A 474 3.91 -29.94 19.30
CA ASP A 474 3.49 -28.57 19.00
C ASP A 474 3.31 -28.33 17.49
N PHE A 475 4.22 -28.85 16.66
CA PHE A 475 4.09 -28.83 15.20
C PHE A 475 2.82 -29.53 14.72
N GLU A 476 2.54 -30.76 15.18
CA GLU A 476 1.34 -31.51 14.78
C GLU A 476 0.05 -30.87 15.30
N ARG A 477 0.06 -30.32 16.53
CA ARG A 477 -1.08 -29.55 17.07
C ARG A 477 -1.37 -28.32 16.19
N LEU A 478 -0.33 -27.59 15.80
CA LEU A 478 -0.47 -26.45 14.89
C LEU A 478 -0.77 -26.89 13.45
N LYS A 479 -0.61 -28.18 13.10
CA LYS A 479 -0.92 -28.78 11.80
C LYS A 479 -2.38 -29.18 11.65
N ALA A 480 -2.95 -29.75 12.71
CA ALA A 480 -4.32 -30.23 12.76
C ALA A 480 -5.37 -29.11 12.93
N GLN A 481 -4.94 -27.94 13.39
CA GLN A 481 -5.72 -26.71 13.44
C GLN A 481 -5.48 -25.88 12.17
#